data_AF-A0A538GJF7-F1
#
_entry.id   AF-A0A538GJF7-F1
#
_cell.length_a   1.000
_cell.length_b   1.000
_cell.length_c   1.000
_cell.angle_alpha   90.00
_cell.angle_beta   90.00
_cell.angle_gamma   90.00
#
_symmetry.space_group_name_H-M   'P 1'
#
loop_
_entity.id
_entity.type
_entity.pdbx_description
1 polymer ?
#
loop_
_entity_poly.entity_id
_entity_poly.type
_entity_poly.pdbx_seq_one_letter_code
_entity_poly.pdbx_strand_id
1 'polypeptide(L)'
;MALVEQFRRLESGLPDGWQSARLRLVIPDEGDCARAAALLAPTNPGRRGKVINFATGRRGVGVGPDRIRGLLRHLDKEGIEGDLELVRVEEAAAPLDPGRSTLADAWDAALASLPPDWSDLYAEVELTSSDYIEPGALRLSPLNPTRPDARPLFRFRAARKFGYGASAEMLRRCLERLDEAGITGALRILNVVSDSYPAKTQGPVWYAAGKVI
;
A
#
# COMPACT_ATOMS: atom_id res chain seq x y z
N MET A 1 26.20 -24.75 13.64
CA MET A 1 26.62 -23.36 13.37
C MET A 1 25.83 -22.46 14.31
N ALA A 2 26.46 -21.55 15.04
CA ALA A 2 25.77 -20.66 15.98
C ALA A 2 24.68 -19.83 15.26
N LEU A 3 23.51 -19.67 15.89
CA LEU A 3 22.35 -18.96 15.35
C LEU A 3 22.68 -17.53 14.94
N VAL A 4 23.54 -16.85 15.71
CA VAL A 4 24.01 -15.50 15.36
C VAL A 4 24.77 -15.46 14.04
N GLU A 5 25.55 -16.49 13.71
CA GLU A 5 26.28 -16.58 12.43
C GLU A 5 25.35 -16.96 11.28
N GLN A 6 24.35 -17.82 11.52
CA GLN A 6 23.30 -18.10 10.53
C GLN A 6 22.57 -16.80 10.15
N PHE A 7 22.19 -16.00 11.15
CA PHE A 7 21.52 -14.73 10.92
C PHE A 7 22.40 -13.72 10.17
N ARG A 8 23.68 -13.60 10.50
CA ARG A 8 24.61 -12.74 9.74
C ARG A 8 24.70 -13.12 8.27
N ARG A 9 24.77 -14.42 7.97
CA ARG A 9 24.78 -14.93 6.60
C ARG A 9 23.48 -14.61 5.87
N LEU A 10 22.33 -14.84 6.51
CA LEU A 10 21.03 -14.49 5.93
C LEU A 10 20.94 -12.99 5.68
N GLU A 11 21.34 -12.17 6.65
CA GLU A 11 21.28 -10.70 6.54
C GLU A 11 22.19 -10.16 5.43
N SER A 12 23.38 -10.74 5.24
CA SER A 12 24.28 -10.35 4.14
C SER A 12 23.73 -10.68 2.74
N GLY A 13 22.76 -11.59 2.65
CA GLY A 13 22.09 -11.93 1.40
C GLY A 13 20.81 -11.14 1.14
N LEU A 14 20.40 -10.25 2.05
CA LEU A 14 19.20 -9.45 1.88
C LEU A 14 19.43 -8.30 0.89
N PRO A 15 18.44 -7.93 0.07
CA PRO A 15 18.51 -6.80 -0.86
C PRO A 15 18.85 -5.48 -0.16
N ASP A 16 19.59 -4.60 -0.84
CA ASP A 16 19.84 -3.25 -0.35
C ASP A 16 18.51 -2.50 -0.17
N GLY A 17 18.28 -1.96 1.04
CA GLY A 17 17.05 -1.22 1.35
C GLY A 17 15.86 -2.06 1.83
N TRP A 18 16.04 -3.34 2.19
CA TRP A 18 14.98 -4.15 2.79
C TRP A 18 14.35 -3.48 4.03
N GLN A 19 13.03 -3.61 4.18
CA GLN A 19 12.27 -2.98 5.26
C GLN A 19 12.09 -3.92 6.44
N SER A 20 11.57 -5.12 6.18
CA SER A 20 11.34 -6.16 7.17
C SER A 20 11.72 -7.54 6.61
N ALA A 21 12.12 -8.46 7.49
CA ALA A 21 12.41 -9.84 7.16
C ALA A 21 11.77 -10.75 8.20
N ARG A 22 11.09 -11.81 7.73
CA ARG A 22 10.49 -12.84 8.57
C ARG A 22 11.40 -14.06 8.59
N LEU A 23 11.73 -14.48 9.79
CA LEU A 23 12.62 -15.58 10.08
C LEU A 23 11.84 -16.72 10.73
N ARG A 24 12.29 -17.93 10.45
CA ARG A 24 11.83 -19.15 11.11
C ARG A 24 13.01 -19.82 11.76
N LEU A 25 12.89 -20.10 13.05
CA LEU A 25 13.81 -20.93 13.80
C LEU A 25 13.17 -22.30 14.01
N VAL A 26 13.85 -23.35 13.56
CA VAL A 26 13.48 -24.75 13.82
C VAL A 26 14.41 -25.31 14.87
N ILE A 27 13.86 -25.73 16.00
CA ILE A 27 14.61 -26.29 17.13
C ILE A 27 14.42 -27.81 17.15
N PRO A 28 15.49 -28.62 17.17
CA PRO A 28 15.38 -30.07 17.13
C PRO A 28 14.76 -30.65 18.41
N ASP A 29 15.10 -30.09 19.57
CA ASP A 29 14.54 -30.47 20.86
C ASP A 29 13.30 -29.62 21.20
N GLU A 30 12.17 -30.31 21.44
CA GLU A 30 10.94 -29.64 21.82
C GLU A 30 11.00 -29.03 23.24
N GLY A 31 11.84 -29.59 24.13
CA GLY A 31 12.04 -29.09 25.49
C GLY A 31 12.59 -27.67 25.52
N ASP A 32 13.44 -27.31 24.56
CA ASP A 32 14.04 -25.97 24.49
C ASP A 32 13.14 -24.93 23.82
N CYS A 33 12.06 -25.34 23.15
CA CYS A 33 11.20 -24.44 22.38
C CYS A 33 10.50 -23.39 23.23
N ALA A 34 10.04 -23.76 24.44
CA ALA A 34 9.39 -22.82 25.34
C ALA A 34 10.37 -21.75 25.85
N ARG A 35 11.59 -22.18 26.21
CA ARG A 35 12.66 -21.30 26.67
C ARG A 35 13.14 -20.38 25.55
N ALA A 36 13.32 -20.93 24.34
CA ALA A 36 13.73 -20.15 23.18
C ALA A 36 12.72 -19.06 22.81
N ALA A 37 11.42 -19.38 22.85
CA ALA A 37 10.36 -18.41 22.63
C ALA A 37 10.33 -17.31 23.71
N ALA A 38 10.60 -17.65 24.97
CA ALA A 38 10.71 -16.68 26.05
C ALA A 38 11.89 -15.72 25.86
N LEU A 39 13.06 -16.23 25.42
CA LEU A 39 14.20 -15.37 25.09
C LEU A 39 13.91 -14.47 23.90
N LEU A 40 13.13 -14.94 22.93
CA LEU A 40 12.70 -14.16 21.77
C LEU A 40 11.47 -13.27 22.04
N ALA A 41 10.92 -13.23 23.27
CA ALA A 41 9.71 -12.48 23.60
C ALA A 41 9.66 -11.03 23.10
N PRO A 42 10.77 -10.24 23.08
CA PRO A 42 10.74 -8.88 22.53
C PRO A 42 10.34 -8.79 21.05
N THR A 43 10.42 -9.90 20.31
CA THR A 43 10.03 -9.98 18.89
C THR A 43 8.57 -10.34 18.68
N ASN A 44 7.82 -10.59 19.77
CA ASN A 44 6.48 -11.18 19.77
C ASN A 44 6.40 -12.46 18.90
N PRO A 45 7.16 -13.51 19.23
CA PRO A 45 7.35 -14.66 18.36
C PRO A 45 6.09 -15.54 18.31
N GLY A 46 5.76 -16.05 17.14
CA GLY A 46 4.75 -17.09 16.95
C GLY A 46 5.36 -18.48 17.04
N ARG A 47 4.96 -19.28 18.04
CA ARG A 47 5.46 -20.66 18.24
C ARG A 47 4.43 -21.70 17.84
N ARG A 48 4.84 -22.73 17.10
CA ARG A 48 4.06 -23.93 16.80
C ARG A 48 4.96 -25.17 16.89
N GLY A 49 4.83 -25.93 17.98
CA GLY A 49 5.71 -27.07 18.27
C GLY A 49 7.18 -26.64 18.27
N LYS A 50 7.96 -27.25 17.38
CA LYS A 50 9.41 -27.04 17.17
C LYS A 50 9.78 -25.79 16.36
N VAL A 51 8.78 -25.03 15.91
CA VAL A 51 8.97 -23.91 14.99
C VAL A 51 8.63 -22.60 15.68
N ILE A 52 9.54 -21.63 15.61
CA ILE A 52 9.37 -20.28 16.12
C ILE A 52 9.53 -19.29 14.96
N ASN A 53 8.50 -18.50 14.69
CA ASN A 53 8.52 -17.47 13.66
C ASN A 53 8.59 -16.09 14.31
N PHE A 54 9.46 -15.23 13.80
CA PHE A 54 9.63 -13.86 14.30
C PHE A 54 10.08 -12.94 13.17
N ALA A 55 10.03 -11.63 13.40
CA ALA A 55 10.36 -10.63 12.40
C ALA A 55 11.44 -9.67 12.89
N THR A 56 12.24 -9.19 11.95
CA THR A 56 13.18 -8.08 12.14
C THR A 56 12.91 -6.98 11.12
N GLY A 57 13.20 -5.73 11.46
CA GLY A 57 13.00 -4.60 10.56
C GLY A 57 14.08 -3.54 10.71
N ARG A 58 14.53 -2.97 9.59
CA ARG A 58 15.43 -1.80 9.55
C ARG A 58 14.66 -0.48 9.59
N ARG A 59 13.46 -0.43 8.99
CA ARG A 59 12.61 0.75 8.86
C ARG A 59 11.14 0.37 9.07
N GLY A 60 10.65 0.28 10.31
CA GLY A 60 9.23 -0.04 10.56
C GLY A 60 8.97 -0.76 11.87
N VAL A 61 7.86 -1.51 11.91
CA VAL A 61 7.40 -2.30 13.06
C VAL A 61 8.22 -3.57 13.18
N GLY A 62 8.95 -3.74 14.30
CA GLY A 62 9.74 -4.94 14.58
C GLY A 62 11.00 -4.62 15.39
N VAL A 63 11.72 -5.68 15.76
CA VAL A 63 12.99 -5.56 16.50
C VAL A 63 14.13 -5.37 15.51
N GLY A 64 14.95 -4.33 15.73
CA GLY A 64 16.09 -4.01 14.86
C GLY A 64 17.14 -5.15 14.77
N PRO A 65 17.89 -5.25 13.66
CA PRO A 65 18.83 -6.36 13.43
C PRO A 65 19.87 -6.53 14.54
N ASP A 66 20.37 -5.44 15.11
CA ASP A 66 21.33 -5.49 16.22
C ASP A 66 20.75 -6.15 17.47
N ARG A 67 19.49 -5.85 17.77
CA ARG A 67 18.81 -6.45 18.91
C ARG A 67 18.48 -7.93 18.65
N ILE A 68 18.14 -8.30 17.42
CA ILE A 68 18.01 -9.73 17.03
C ILE A 68 19.32 -10.47 17.20
N ARG A 69 20.45 -9.92 16.75
CA ARG A 69 21.78 -10.52 16.98
C ARG A 69 22.06 -10.73 18.46
N GLY A 70 21.65 -9.79 19.31
CA GLY A 70 21.73 -9.91 20.77
C GLY A 70 20.92 -11.08 21.33
N LEU A 71 19.67 -11.24 20.88
CA LEU A 71 18.79 -12.33 21.33
C LEU A 71 19.28 -13.70 20.83
N LEU A 72 19.71 -13.80 19.58
CA LEU A 72 20.29 -15.04 19.02
C LEU A 72 21.59 -15.43 19.72
N ARG A 73 22.46 -14.46 20.03
CA ARG A 73 23.66 -14.72 20.83
C ARG A 73 23.33 -15.21 22.24
N HIS A 74 22.19 -14.80 22.79
CA HIS A 74 21.76 -15.29 24.10
C HIS A 74 21.27 -16.74 24.03
N LEU A 75 20.51 -17.10 22.98
CA LEU A 75 20.15 -18.49 22.67
C LEU A 75 21.39 -19.38 22.50
N ASP A 76 22.38 -18.91 21.74
CA ASP A 76 23.66 -19.61 21.54
C ASP A 76 24.39 -19.85 22.87
N LYS A 77 24.38 -18.86 23.78
CA LYS A 77 25.00 -18.99 25.12
C LYS A 77 24.27 -19.97 26.03
N GLU A 78 22.95 -20.09 25.88
CA GLU A 78 22.13 -21.04 26.62
C GLU A 78 22.22 -22.47 26.06
N GLY A 79 22.98 -22.68 24.99
CA GLY A 79 23.15 -23.99 24.35
C GLY A 79 21.94 -24.43 23.54
N ILE A 80 21.05 -23.50 23.17
CA ILE A 80 19.87 -23.82 22.36
C ILE A 80 20.28 -23.87 20.89
N GLU A 81 20.30 -25.08 20.34
CA GLU A 81 20.62 -25.31 18.93
C GLU A 81 19.39 -25.17 18.04
N GLY A 82 19.60 -24.85 16.76
CA GLY A 82 18.53 -24.79 15.77
C GLY A 82 18.99 -24.31 14.40
N ASP A 83 18.05 -24.35 13.45
CA ASP A 83 18.24 -23.91 12.08
C ASP A 83 17.39 -22.68 11.80
N LEU A 84 18.03 -21.64 11.26
CA LEU A 84 17.41 -20.38 10.93
C LEU A 84 17.16 -20.29 9.42
N GLU A 85 15.89 -20.11 9.06
CA GLU A 85 15.42 -19.97 7.68
C GLU A 85 14.84 -18.57 7.44
N LEU A 86 15.12 -18.00 6.28
CA LEU A 86 14.45 -16.81 5.79
C LEU A 86 13.15 -17.21 5.09
N VAL A 87 12.02 -16.78 5.63
CA VAL A 87 10.69 -17.13 5.10
C VAL A 87 10.21 -16.10 4.08
N ARG A 88 10.42 -14.81 4.38
CA ARG A 88 9.96 -13.70 3.53
C ARG A 88 10.80 -12.47 3.79
N VAL A 89 11.07 -11.72 2.72
CA VAL A 89 11.61 -10.36 2.78
C VAL A 89 10.54 -9.42 2.28
N GLU A 90 10.32 -8.32 3.00
CA GLU A 90 9.58 -7.18 2.51
C GLU A 90 10.61 -6.09 2.20
N GLU A 91 10.79 -5.83 0.91
CA GLU A 91 11.58 -4.70 0.47
C GLU A 91 10.84 -3.41 0.82
N ALA A 92 11.60 -2.37 1.20
CA ALA A 92 10.98 -1.06 1.30
C ALA A 92 10.39 -0.75 -0.07
N ALA A 93 9.11 -0.40 -0.10
CA ALA A 93 8.52 0.17 -1.30
C ALA A 93 9.50 1.24 -1.80
N ALA A 94 9.96 1.08 -3.03
CA ALA A 94 10.85 2.07 -3.64
C ALA A 94 10.22 3.44 -3.38
N PRO A 95 11.00 4.47 -2.99
CA PRO A 95 10.46 5.81 -2.97
C PRO A 95 9.78 6.03 -4.31
N LEU A 96 8.53 6.50 -4.26
CA LEU A 96 7.74 6.86 -5.45
C LEU A 96 8.70 7.56 -6.41
N ASP A 97 8.84 7.01 -7.61
CA ASP A 97 9.72 7.54 -8.64
C ASP A 97 9.49 9.06 -8.73
N PRO A 98 10.46 9.92 -8.38
CA PRO A 98 10.27 11.36 -8.36
C PRO A 98 9.95 11.93 -9.76
N GLY A 99 10.06 11.11 -10.82
CA GLY A 99 9.60 11.43 -12.17
C GLY A 99 8.12 11.13 -12.46
N ARG A 100 7.41 10.39 -11.59
CA ARG A 100 5.99 10.05 -11.79
C ARG A 100 5.13 11.00 -10.96
N SER A 101 4.41 11.91 -11.63
CA SER A 101 3.47 12.82 -10.96
C SER A 101 2.49 12.04 -10.09
N THR A 102 2.25 12.47 -8.86
CA THR A 102 1.22 11.89 -7.99
C THR A 102 -0.16 12.01 -8.64
N LEU A 103 -1.15 11.24 -8.17
CA LEU A 103 -2.51 11.38 -8.67
C LEU A 103 -3.08 12.77 -8.35
N ALA A 104 -2.74 13.33 -7.18
CA ALA A 104 -3.08 14.69 -6.82
C ALA A 104 -2.44 15.73 -7.75
N ASP A 105 -1.15 15.60 -8.08
CA ASP A 105 -0.49 16.51 -9.03
C ASP A 105 -1.06 16.37 -10.44
N ALA A 106 -1.37 15.15 -10.88
CA ALA A 106 -2.00 14.89 -12.16
C ALA A 106 -3.39 15.53 -12.24
N TRP A 107 -4.13 15.59 -11.12
CA TRP A 107 -5.40 16.29 -11.04
C TRP A 107 -5.23 17.80 -11.13
N ASP A 108 -4.27 18.38 -10.38
CA ASP A 108 -4.00 19.82 -10.42
C ASP A 108 -3.58 20.26 -11.83
N ALA A 109 -2.70 19.49 -12.48
CA ALA A 109 -2.29 19.73 -13.86
C ALA A 109 -3.46 19.60 -14.86
N ALA A 110 -4.31 18.58 -14.70
CA ALA A 110 -5.48 18.38 -15.56
C ALA A 110 -6.48 19.53 -15.40
N LEU A 111 -6.78 19.96 -14.17
CA LEU A 111 -7.65 21.10 -13.91
C LEU A 111 -7.10 22.41 -14.47
N ALA A 112 -5.78 22.64 -14.35
CA ALA A 112 -5.13 23.84 -14.89
C ALA A 112 -5.22 23.93 -16.43
N SER A 113 -5.41 22.79 -17.11
CA SER A 113 -5.60 22.74 -18.57
C SER A 113 -7.05 22.98 -19.01
N LEU A 114 -8.02 22.97 -18.09
CA LEU A 114 -9.42 23.16 -18.43
C LEU A 114 -9.78 24.63 -18.70
N PRO A 115 -10.80 24.89 -19.54
CA PRO A 115 -11.37 26.22 -19.68
C PRO A 115 -11.77 26.83 -18.31
N PRO A 116 -11.57 28.14 -18.08
CA PRO A 116 -11.86 28.78 -16.80
C PRO A 116 -13.35 28.79 -16.43
N ASP A 117 -14.23 28.38 -17.33
CA ASP A 117 -15.70 28.29 -17.21
C ASP A 117 -16.22 26.84 -17.17
N TRP A 118 -15.34 25.84 -17.01
CA TRP A 118 -15.78 24.45 -16.84
C TRP A 118 -16.76 24.34 -15.66
N SER A 119 -17.76 23.47 -15.81
CA SER A 119 -18.89 23.31 -14.89
C SER A 119 -18.92 21.91 -14.31
N ASP A 120 -18.95 20.89 -15.18
CA ASP A 120 -18.98 19.48 -14.84
C ASP A 120 -17.93 18.71 -15.64
N LEU A 121 -17.37 17.66 -15.04
CA LEU A 121 -16.49 16.73 -15.74
C LEU A 121 -16.77 15.28 -15.36
N TYR A 122 -16.41 14.39 -16.28
CA TYR A 122 -16.39 12.96 -16.08
C TYR A 122 -14.95 12.48 -16.22
N ALA A 123 -14.45 11.81 -15.18
CA ALA A 123 -13.06 11.40 -15.11
C ALA A 123 -12.95 9.94 -14.66
N GLU A 124 -11.77 9.39 -14.89
CA GLU A 124 -11.41 8.05 -14.45
C GLU A 124 -10.00 8.00 -13.88
N VAL A 125 -9.82 7.08 -12.93
CA VAL A 125 -8.50 6.65 -12.46
C VAL A 125 -8.33 5.17 -12.77
N GLU A 126 -7.29 4.85 -13.54
CA GLU A 126 -6.89 3.47 -13.86
C GLU A 126 -5.71 3.09 -12.96
N LEU A 127 -5.90 2.10 -12.10
CA LEU A 127 -4.89 1.65 -11.15
C LEU A 127 -3.88 0.75 -11.86
N THR A 128 -2.62 0.77 -11.39
CA THR A 128 -1.55 -0.07 -11.95
C THR A 128 -1.63 -1.54 -11.54
N SER A 129 -2.42 -1.87 -10.51
CA SER A 129 -2.62 -3.23 -10.00
C SER A 129 -4.07 -3.47 -9.60
N SER A 130 -4.56 -4.69 -9.85
CA SER A 130 -5.86 -5.16 -9.36
C SER A 130 -5.94 -5.25 -7.83
N ASP A 131 -4.81 -5.41 -7.16
CA ASP A 131 -4.75 -5.48 -5.69
C ASP A 131 -5.18 -4.16 -5.04
N TYR A 132 -5.13 -3.06 -5.80
CA TYR A 132 -5.56 -1.75 -5.35
C TYR A 132 -7.07 -1.53 -5.44
N ILE A 133 -7.84 -2.45 -6.04
CA ILE A 133 -9.27 -2.27 -6.25
C ILE A 133 -10.02 -2.10 -4.92
N GLU A 134 -9.88 -3.03 -3.98
CA GLU A 134 -10.57 -2.95 -2.70
C GLU A 134 -10.14 -1.75 -1.84
N PRO A 135 -8.83 -1.55 -1.56
CA PRO A 135 -8.38 -0.40 -0.77
C PRO A 135 -8.61 0.94 -1.48
N GLY A 136 -8.62 0.95 -2.81
CA GLY A 136 -8.93 2.12 -3.64
C GLY A 136 -10.41 2.48 -3.60
N ALA A 137 -11.32 1.50 -3.70
CA ALA A 137 -12.76 1.71 -3.60
C ALA A 137 -13.14 2.37 -2.26
N LEU A 138 -12.54 1.92 -1.16
CA LEU A 138 -12.78 2.51 0.16
C LEU A 138 -12.36 3.99 0.21
N ARG A 139 -11.20 4.33 -0.34
CA ARG A 139 -10.64 5.69 -0.31
C ARG A 139 -11.35 6.63 -1.27
N LEU A 140 -11.81 6.13 -2.40
CA LEU A 140 -12.58 6.87 -3.40
C LEU A 140 -14.09 6.89 -3.10
N SER A 141 -14.57 6.20 -2.07
CA SER A 141 -16.01 6.15 -1.74
C SER A 141 -16.72 7.51 -1.65
N PRO A 142 -16.09 8.62 -1.18
CA PRO A 142 -16.76 9.93 -1.17
C PRO A 142 -17.08 10.47 -2.57
N LEU A 143 -16.42 9.97 -3.62
CA LEU A 143 -16.65 10.38 -5.00
C LEU A 143 -17.81 9.62 -5.67
N ASN A 144 -18.41 8.65 -4.97
CA ASN A 144 -19.41 7.73 -5.50
C ASN A 144 -18.98 7.11 -6.85
N PRO A 145 -17.80 6.46 -6.92
CA PRO A 145 -17.26 5.97 -8.17
C PRO A 145 -18.03 4.75 -8.68
N THR A 146 -18.05 4.60 -9.99
CA THR A 146 -18.52 3.39 -10.68
C THR A 146 -17.34 2.58 -11.21
N ARG A 147 -17.52 1.27 -11.31
CA ARG A 147 -16.60 0.35 -12.00
C ARG A 147 -17.30 -0.16 -13.26
N PRO A 148 -17.01 0.41 -14.44
CA PRO A 148 -17.77 0.13 -15.65
C PRO A 148 -17.43 -1.23 -16.27
N ASP A 149 -16.24 -1.78 -16.00
CA ASP A 149 -15.79 -3.06 -16.55
C ASP A 149 -14.79 -3.76 -15.60
N ALA A 150 -14.21 -4.87 -16.06
CA ALA A 150 -13.32 -5.72 -15.26
C ALA A 150 -11.92 -5.13 -15.02
N ARG A 151 -11.53 -4.07 -15.75
CA ARG A 151 -10.24 -3.40 -15.54
C ARG A 151 -10.17 -2.76 -14.16
N PRO A 152 -8.95 -2.55 -13.61
CA PRO A 152 -8.78 -1.95 -12.30
C PRO A 152 -8.95 -0.43 -12.38
N LEU A 153 -10.14 0.05 -12.76
CA LEU A 153 -10.42 1.48 -12.93
C LEU A 153 -11.70 1.90 -12.22
N PHE A 154 -11.73 3.17 -11.82
CA PHE A 154 -12.90 3.84 -11.25
C PHE A 154 -13.27 5.05 -12.08
N ARG A 155 -14.56 5.28 -12.29
CA ARG A 155 -15.09 6.50 -12.93
C ARG A 155 -15.94 7.29 -11.98
N PHE A 156 -15.83 8.61 -12.04
CA PHE A 156 -16.55 9.51 -11.15
C PHE A 156 -16.84 10.84 -11.84
N ARG A 157 -17.79 11.58 -11.26
CA ARG A 157 -18.19 12.91 -11.70
C ARG A 157 -17.59 13.95 -10.77
N ALA A 158 -17.19 15.08 -11.32
CA ALA A 158 -16.81 16.25 -10.53
C ALA A 158 -17.56 17.49 -11.00
N ALA A 159 -17.88 18.36 -10.06
CA ALA A 159 -18.53 19.64 -10.30
C ALA A 159 -17.65 20.76 -9.75
N ARG A 160 -17.59 21.89 -10.48
CA ARG A 160 -16.72 23.02 -10.10
C ARG A 160 -17.28 23.82 -8.93
N LYS A 161 -18.55 24.24 -9.05
CA LYS A 161 -19.23 25.11 -8.07
C LYS A 161 -20.55 24.52 -7.59
N PHE A 162 -21.31 23.94 -8.50
CA PHE A 162 -22.62 23.33 -8.27
C PHE A 162 -22.84 22.27 -9.35
N GLY A 163 -23.64 21.24 -9.09
CA GLY A 163 -23.85 20.12 -10.02
C GLY A 163 -23.88 18.77 -9.31
N TYR A 164 -23.92 17.70 -10.10
CA TYR A 164 -23.92 16.33 -9.60
C TYR A 164 -22.53 15.71 -9.78
N GLY A 165 -21.81 15.57 -8.67
CA GLY A 165 -20.43 15.09 -8.62
C GLY A 165 -19.73 15.58 -7.36
N ALA A 166 -18.55 15.06 -7.08
CA ALA A 166 -17.72 15.56 -5.99
C ALA A 166 -17.18 16.96 -6.31
N SER A 167 -16.91 17.77 -5.28
CA SER A 167 -16.19 19.02 -5.47
C SER A 167 -14.75 18.75 -5.92
N ALA A 168 -14.15 19.69 -6.63
CA ALA A 168 -12.76 19.57 -7.07
C ALA A 168 -11.78 19.37 -5.90
N GLU A 169 -12.04 20.01 -4.76
CA GLU A 169 -11.25 19.87 -3.53
C GLU A 169 -11.41 18.49 -2.90
N MET A 170 -12.63 17.95 -2.83
CA MET A 170 -12.89 16.62 -2.30
C MET A 170 -12.22 15.55 -3.17
N LEU A 171 -12.29 15.71 -4.48
CA LEU A 171 -11.64 14.82 -5.44
C LEU A 171 -10.13 14.83 -5.25
N ARG A 172 -9.52 16.02 -5.19
CA ARG A 172 -8.09 16.17 -4.87
C ARG A 172 -7.72 15.45 -3.58
N ARG A 173 -8.47 15.66 -2.49
CA ARG A 173 -8.19 15.00 -1.20
C ARG A 173 -8.33 13.48 -1.27
N CYS A 174 -9.27 12.96 -2.06
CA CYS A 174 -9.40 11.51 -2.25
C CYS A 174 -8.23 10.92 -3.03
N LEU A 175 -7.69 11.65 -4.02
CA LEU A 175 -6.49 11.24 -4.75
C LEU A 175 -5.24 11.26 -3.86
N GLU A 176 -5.07 12.31 -3.04
CA GLU A 176 -3.98 12.35 -2.04
C GLU A 176 -4.02 11.13 -1.10
N ARG A 177 -5.21 10.67 -0.70
CA ARG A 177 -5.34 9.47 0.15
C ARG A 177 -4.94 8.18 -0.57
N LEU A 178 -5.01 8.13 -1.90
CA LEU A 178 -4.44 7.03 -2.69
C LEU A 178 -2.91 7.14 -2.71
N ASP A 179 -2.39 8.34 -2.97
CA ASP A 179 -0.94 8.62 -2.99
C ASP A 179 -0.29 8.30 -1.63
N GLU A 180 -0.87 8.78 -0.52
CA GLU A 180 -0.45 8.50 0.87
C GLU A 180 -0.44 6.99 1.18
N ALA A 181 -1.28 6.21 0.51
CA ALA A 181 -1.39 4.76 0.69
C ALA A 181 -0.53 3.96 -0.30
N GLY A 182 0.25 4.63 -1.16
CA GLY A 182 1.04 3.98 -2.20
C GLY A 182 0.21 3.30 -3.29
N ILE A 183 -1.06 3.70 -3.46
CA ILE A 183 -1.94 3.20 -4.52
C ILE A 183 -1.70 4.03 -5.77
N THR A 184 -1.04 3.42 -6.76
CA THR A 184 -0.61 4.11 -7.98
C THR A 184 -1.55 3.87 -9.16
N GLY A 185 -1.62 4.83 -10.07
CA GLY A 185 -2.51 4.79 -11.24
C GLY A 185 -2.24 5.91 -12.23
N ALA A 186 -3.15 6.04 -13.19
CA ALA A 186 -3.22 7.14 -14.15
C ALA A 186 -4.60 7.78 -14.11
N LEU A 187 -4.64 9.11 -14.04
CA LEU A 187 -5.87 9.91 -14.05
C LEU A 187 -6.15 10.43 -15.47
N ARG A 188 -7.41 10.36 -15.91
CA ARG A 188 -7.85 10.91 -17.20
C ARG A 188 -9.18 11.63 -17.05
N ILE A 189 -9.28 12.84 -17.61
CA ILE A 189 -10.57 13.50 -17.84
C ILE A 189 -11.11 12.96 -19.16
N LEU A 190 -12.29 12.35 -19.12
CA LEU A 190 -12.94 11.77 -20.28
C LEU A 190 -13.79 12.80 -21.02
N ASN A 191 -14.52 13.63 -20.25
CA ASN A 191 -15.38 14.66 -20.79
C ASN A 191 -15.45 15.86 -19.85
N VAL A 192 -15.67 17.04 -20.43
CA VAL A 192 -15.88 18.31 -19.73
C VAL A 192 -17.03 19.05 -20.39
N VAL A 193 -17.84 19.72 -19.57
CA VAL A 193 -18.86 20.68 -20.02
C VAL A 193 -18.55 22.02 -19.38
N SER A 194 -18.55 23.07 -20.19
CA SER A 194 -18.41 24.46 -19.77
C SER A 194 -19.75 25.18 -19.79
N ASP A 195 -19.85 26.24 -18.98
CA ASP A 195 -20.98 27.17 -18.94
C ASP A 195 -22.37 26.50 -18.83
N SER A 196 -22.48 25.45 -18.01
CA SER A 196 -23.75 24.75 -17.79
C SER A 196 -24.37 25.09 -16.44
N TYR A 197 -25.62 25.53 -16.46
CA TYR A 197 -26.41 25.81 -15.26
C TYR A 197 -27.67 24.91 -15.21
N PRO A 198 -27.60 23.69 -14.64
CA PRO A 198 -28.79 22.86 -14.49
C PRO A 198 -29.93 23.54 -13.73
N ALA A 199 -31.09 23.66 -14.39
CA ALA A 199 -32.33 24.10 -13.78
C ALA A 199 -33.22 22.87 -13.49
N LYS A 200 -33.40 22.54 -12.20
CA LYS A 200 -34.25 21.42 -11.73
C LYS A 200 -33.82 20.02 -12.22
N THR A 201 -32.57 19.83 -12.62
CA THR A 201 -31.99 18.54 -13.05
C THR A 201 -30.69 18.24 -12.32
N GLN A 202 -30.20 17.00 -12.44
CA GLN A 202 -28.90 16.57 -11.89
C GLN A 202 -27.70 17.03 -12.75
N GLY A 203 -27.84 18.02 -13.63
CA GLY A 203 -26.75 18.41 -14.52
C GLY A 203 -26.67 17.58 -15.80
N PRO A 204 -25.54 17.67 -16.53
CA PRO A 204 -25.30 16.92 -17.76
C PRO A 204 -25.46 15.42 -17.55
N VAL A 205 -26.03 14.74 -18.55
CA VAL A 205 -26.10 13.27 -18.59
C VAL A 205 -24.95 12.77 -19.44
N TRP A 206 -24.11 11.91 -18.87
CA TRP A 206 -22.98 11.33 -19.59
C TRP A 206 -23.39 10.02 -20.23
N TYR A 207 -22.91 9.78 -21.44
CA TYR A 207 -23.05 8.50 -22.13
C TYR A 207 -21.67 7.88 -22.32
N ALA A 208 -21.45 6.67 -21.82
CA ALA A 208 -20.30 5.85 -22.19
C ALA A 208 -20.78 4.54 -22.79
N ALA A 209 -20.25 4.19 -23.96
CA ALA A 209 -20.60 2.98 -24.69
C ALA A 209 -22.14 2.78 -24.86
N GLY A 210 -22.88 3.86 -25.08
CA GLY A 210 -24.33 3.84 -25.28
C GLY A 210 -25.19 3.71 -24.02
N LYS A 211 -24.60 3.76 -22.82
CA LYS A 211 -25.33 3.74 -21.54
C LYS A 211 -25.20 5.06 -20.79
N VAL A 212 -26.28 5.47 -20.14
CA VAL A 212 -26.31 6.59 -19.19
C VAL A 212 -25.53 6.22 -17.93
N ILE A 213 -24.71 7.15 -17.44
CA ILE A 213 -23.83 7.00 -16.27
C ILE A 213 -24.03 8.11 -15.25
#